data_AF-A0A7K4CFK7-F1
#
_entry.id   AF-A0A7K4CFK7-F1
#
_cell.length_a   1.000
_cell.length_b   1.000
_cell.length_c   1.000
_cell.angle_alpha   90.00
_cell.angle_beta   90.00
_cell.angle_gamma   90.00
#
_symmetry.space_group_name_H-M   'P 1'
#
loop_
_entity.id
_entity.type
_entity.pdbx_description
1 polymer ?
#
loop_
_entity_poly.entity_id
_entity_poly.type
_entity_poly.pdbx_seq_one_letter_code
_entity_poly.pdbx_strand_id
1 'polypeptide(L)'
;MALAGILSKETAVIAVPIVTLLLGLLIGWLGQRSGFCSIGGFRDFIMFRHTRLLYGFLALILGAFIGFLIFKIVFPPAFEGFFWLISKGLAPVSGAPAGLTITGYIILALVGGIAVGLIGVLLGGCPLRQLVMTAEGNVKSFCFVIGMCIGSVVFTLWVSGLAVSILKSLGMGA
;
A
#
# COMPACT_ATOMS: atom_id res chain seq x y z
N MET A 1 15.99 -18.76 -15.00
CA MET A 1 16.17 -17.87 -16.17
C MET A 1 15.11 -18.14 -17.25
N ALA A 2 13.81 -18.18 -16.93
CA ALA A 2 12.81 -18.66 -17.91
C ALA A 2 11.53 -17.81 -18.04
N LEU A 3 11.45 -16.61 -17.46
CA LEU A 3 10.21 -15.80 -17.58
C LEU A 3 10.41 -14.28 -17.49
N ALA A 4 11.64 -13.80 -17.76
CA ALA A 4 11.94 -12.36 -17.81
C ALA A 4 11.74 -11.73 -19.21
N GLY A 5 11.03 -12.38 -20.13
CA GLY A 5 11.07 -12.01 -21.55
C GLY A 5 9.83 -12.35 -22.37
N ILE A 6 8.65 -11.88 -21.98
CA ILE A 6 7.51 -11.83 -22.92
C ILE A 6 7.61 -10.59 -23.84
N LEU A 7 8.27 -9.51 -23.38
CA LEU A 7 8.44 -8.27 -24.13
C LEU A 7 9.93 -7.95 -24.30
N SER A 8 10.32 -7.51 -25.50
CA SER A 8 11.60 -6.83 -25.72
C SER A 8 11.66 -5.54 -24.88
N LYS A 9 12.86 -5.13 -24.46
CA LYS A 9 13.05 -3.92 -23.62
C LYS A 9 12.40 -2.68 -24.24
N GLU A 10 12.43 -2.57 -25.57
CA GLU A 10 11.83 -1.47 -26.32
C GLU A 10 10.30 -1.45 -26.22
N THR A 11 9.66 -2.62 -26.33
CA THR A 11 8.21 -2.75 -26.18
C THR A 11 7.77 -2.56 -24.73
N ALA A 12 8.60 -2.96 -23.75
CA ALA A 12 8.28 -2.81 -22.32
C ALA A 12 8.16 -1.34 -21.89
N VAL A 13 9.00 -0.47 -22.44
CA VAL A 13 8.98 0.98 -22.13
C VAL A 13 7.65 1.63 -22.53
N ILE A 14 7.01 1.16 -23.60
CA ILE A 14 5.74 1.69 -24.10
C ILE A 14 4.55 0.97 -23.47
N ALA A 15 4.63 -0.36 -23.35
CA ALA A 15 3.53 -1.18 -22.86
C ALA A 15 3.27 -0.96 -21.36
N VAL A 16 4.31 -0.79 -20.53
CA VAL A 16 4.14 -0.64 -19.07
C VAL A 16 3.32 0.61 -18.72
N PRO A 17 3.65 1.83 -19.20
CA PRO A 17 2.86 3.02 -18.92
C PRO A 17 1.40 2.87 -19.36
N ILE A 18 1.15 2.35 -20.57
CA ILE A 18 -0.21 2.18 -21.11
C ILE A 18 -1.02 1.22 -20.24
N VAL A 19 -0.46 0.06 -19.90
CA VAL A 19 -1.14 -0.95 -19.07
C VAL A 19 -1.39 -0.40 -17.67
N THR A 20 -0.42 0.28 -17.05
CA THR A 20 -0.62 0.88 -15.71
C THR A 20 -1.66 1.99 -15.72
N LEU A 21 -1.74 2.79 -16.78
CA LEU A 21 -2.71 3.87 -16.91
C LEU A 21 -4.13 3.32 -17.12
N LEU A 22 -4.30 2.30 -17.96
CA LEU A 22 -5.58 1.62 -18.16
C LEU A 22 -6.05 0.95 -16.87
N LEU A 23 -5.16 0.26 -16.15
CA LEU A 23 -5.48 -0.35 -14.86
C LEU A 23 -5.82 0.71 -13.81
N GLY A 24 -5.08 1.83 -13.76
CA GLY A 24 -5.37 2.94 -12.86
C GLY A 24 -6.75 3.55 -13.11
N LEU A 25 -7.12 3.75 -14.38
CA LEU A 25 -8.44 4.25 -14.76
C LEU A 25 -9.56 3.26 -14.40
N LEU A 26 -9.32 1.96 -14.62
CA LEU A 26 -10.25 0.91 -14.21
C LEU A 26 -10.46 0.88 -12.70
N ILE A 27 -9.37 0.91 -11.91
CA ILE A 27 -9.43 0.91 -10.44
C ILE A 27 -10.12 2.18 -9.94
N GLY A 28 -9.83 3.34 -10.54
CA GLY A 28 -10.48 4.61 -10.22
C GLY A 28 -11.99 4.55 -10.48
N TRP A 29 -12.41 4.03 -11.64
CA TRP A 29 -13.82 3.85 -11.98
C TRP A 29 -14.54 2.89 -11.03
N LEU A 30 -13.92 1.74 -10.71
CA LEU A 30 -14.45 0.80 -9.73
C LEU A 30 -14.53 1.43 -8.33
N GLY A 31 -13.55 2.25 -7.96
CA GLY A 31 -13.51 2.99 -6.69
C GLY A 31 -14.65 3.99 -6.55
N GLN A 32 -14.95 4.75 -7.62
CA GLN A 32 -16.09 5.67 -7.67
C GLN A 32 -17.42 4.93 -7.52
N ARG A 33 -17.61 3.82 -8.24
CA ARG A 33 -18.87 3.06 -8.20
C ARG A 33 -19.09 2.32 -6.88
N SER A 34 -18.03 1.79 -6.27
CA SER A 34 -18.13 1.00 -5.05
C SER A 34 -18.21 1.83 -3.77
N GLY A 35 -17.76 3.09 -3.81
CA GLY A 35 -17.66 3.93 -2.61
C GLY A 35 -16.74 3.34 -1.54
N PHE A 36 -15.77 2.51 -1.95
CA PHE A 36 -14.98 1.70 -1.02
C PHE A 36 -14.17 2.56 -0.03
N CYS A 37 -14.35 2.29 1.26
CA CYS A 37 -13.60 2.90 2.34
C CYS A 37 -13.26 1.86 3.40
N SER A 38 -11.98 1.53 3.55
CA SER A 38 -11.52 0.51 4.50
C SER A 38 -11.89 0.87 5.95
N ILE A 39 -11.76 2.15 6.32
CA ILE A 39 -12.10 2.64 7.67
C ILE A 39 -13.61 2.60 7.90
N GLY A 40 -14.39 3.01 6.89
CA GLY A 40 -15.85 2.96 6.92
C GLY A 40 -16.39 1.55 7.05
N GLY A 41 -15.74 0.56 6.42
CA GLY A 41 -16.15 -0.84 6.51
C GLY A 41 -16.20 -1.38 7.95
N PHE A 42 -15.17 -1.08 8.76
CA PHE A 42 -15.17 -1.49 10.18
C PHE A 42 -16.18 -0.71 11.01
N ARG A 43 -16.30 0.61 10.80
CA ARG A 43 -17.27 1.46 11.51
C ARG A 43 -18.71 1.00 11.25
N ASP A 44 -19.06 0.80 9.99
CA ASP A 44 -20.43 0.46 9.58
C ASP A 44 -20.79 -0.99 9.97
N PHE A 45 -19.80 -1.89 10.05
CA PHE A 45 -19.98 -3.22 10.62
C PHE A 45 -20.27 -3.17 12.12
N ILE A 46 -19.55 -2.37 12.90
CA ILE A 46 -19.75 -2.29 14.36
C ILE A 46 -21.06 -1.58 14.70
N MET A 47 -21.35 -0.44 14.05
CA MET A 47 -22.49 0.42 14.41
C MET A 47 -23.81 -0.06 13.79
N PHE A 48 -23.80 -0.45 12.51
CA PHE A 48 -25.02 -0.76 11.74
C PHE A 48 -25.12 -2.23 11.31
N ARG A 49 -24.09 -3.04 11.61
CA ARG A 49 -23.99 -4.44 11.16
C ARG A 49 -24.11 -4.61 9.64
N HIS A 50 -23.74 -3.58 8.87
CA HIS A 50 -23.71 -3.67 7.42
C HIS A 50 -22.38 -4.28 6.94
N THR A 51 -22.47 -5.46 6.33
CA THR A 51 -21.30 -6.24 5.88
C THR A 51 -20.84 -5.92 4.46
N ARG A 52 -21.61 -5.13 3.69
CA ARG A 52 -21.33 -4.83 2.27
C ARG A 52 -19.91 -4.32 2.03
N LEU A 53 -19.46 -3.33 2.81
CA LEU A 53 -18.11 -2.76 2.68
C LEU A 53 -17.03 -3.70 3.23
N LEU A 54 -17.37 -4.52 4.24
CA LEU A 54 -16.46 -5.50 4.83
C LEU A 54 -16.14 -6.63 3.83
N TYR A 55 -17.12 -7.10 3.05
CA TYR A 55 -16.87 -8.05 1.96
C TYR A 55 -15.94 -7.48 0.89
N GLY A 56 -16.05 -6.17 0.58
CA GLY A 56 -15.10 -5.49 -0.32
C GLY A 56 -13.67 -5.51 0.23
N PHE A 57 -13.50 -5.30 1.53
CA PHE A 57 -12.19 -5.34 2.18
C PHE A 57 -11.59 -6.75 2.16
N LEU A 58 -12.41 -7.77 2.46
CA LEU A 58 -12.01 -9.16 2.36
C LEU A 58 -11.64 -9.56 0.92
N ALA A 59 -12.42 -9.11 -0.07
CA ALA A 59 -12.13 -9.35 -1.48
C ALA A 59 -10.81 -8.73 -1.93
N LEU A 60 -10.42 -7.56 -1.40
CA LEU A 60 -9.10 -6.98 -1.67
C LEU A 60 -7.97 -7.82 -1.10
N ILE A 61 -8.10 -8.31 0.14
CA ILE A 61 -7.09 -9.17 0.77
C ILE A 61 -6.92 -10.48 0.00
N LEU A 62 -8.04 -11.17 -0.26
CA LEU A 62 -8.04 -12.44 -0.98
C LEU A 62 -7.58 -12.26 -2.44
N GLY A 63 -8.06 -11.21 -3.11
CA GLY A 63 -7.68 -10.88 -4.48
C GLY A 63 -6.19 -10.55 -4.61
N ALA A 64 -5.64 -9.78 -3.67
CA ALA A 64 -4.20 -9.52 -3.62
C ALA A 64 -3.42 -10.82 -3.40
N PHE A 65 -3.81 -11.64 -2.42
CA PHE A 65 -3.15 -12.91 -2.13
C PHE A 65 -3.13 -13.86 -3.33
N ILE A 66 -4.29 -14.07 -3.97
CA ILE A 66 -4.42 -14.90 -5.16
C ILE A 66 -3.64 -14.29 -6.33
N GLY A 67 -3.75 -12.97 -6.53
CA GLY A 67 -3.05 -12.26 -7.60
C GLY A 67 -1.53 -12.45 -7.49
N PHE A 68 -0.95 -12.19 -6.31
CA PHE A 68 0.47 -12.38 -6.10
C PHE A 68 0.90 -13.86 -6.18
N LEU A 69 0.06 -14.82 -5.80
CA LEU A 69 0.33 -16.25 -6.03
C LEU A 69 0.39 -16.58 -7.52
N ILE A 70 -0.56 -16.09 -8.31
CA ILE A 70 -0.57 -16.25 -9.77
C ILE A 70 0.69 -15.60 -10.36
N PHE A 71 1.01 -14.37 -9.97
CA PHE A 71 2.21 -13.68 -10.44
C PHE A 71 3.51 -14.40 -10.07
N LYS A 72 3.58 -15.08 -8.93
CA LYS A 72 4.72 -15.94 -8.57
C LYS A 72 4.86 -17.14 -9.51
N ILE A 73 3.74 -17.81 -9.84
CA ILE A 73 3.74 -18.97 -10.74
C ILE A 73 4.10 -18.53 -12.17
N VAL A 74 3.52 -17.41 -12.62
CA VAL A 74 3.68 -16.91 -13.99
C VAL A 74 5.02 -16.18 -14.16
N PHE A 75 5.55 -15.48 -13.16
CA PHE A 75 6.83 -14.74 -13.25
C PHE A 75 7.76 -15.01 -12.05
N PRO A 76 8.37 -16.22 -11.97
CA PRO A 76 9.27 -16.59 -10.87
C PRO A 76 10.43 -15.62 -10.59
N PRO A 77 11.12 -15.03 -11.59
CA PRO A 77 12.25 -14.14 -11.32
C PRO A 77 11.85 -12.70 -10.95
N ALA A 78 10.58 -12.31 -11.14
CA ALA A 78 10.12 -10.96 -10.83
C ALA A 78 9.58 -10.83 -9.39
N PHE A 79 9.25 -11.94 -8.74
CA PHE A 79 8.69 -11.99 -7.38
C PHE A 79 9.52 -12.91 -6.47
N GLU A 80 10.78 -12.57 -6.27
CA GLU A 80 11.65 -13.26 -5.33
C GLU A 80 11.21 -12.95 -3.88
N GLY A 81 10.77 -13.97 -3.13
CA GLY A 81 10.41 -13.84 -1.71
C GLY A 81 8.91 -13.72 -1.39
N PHE A 82 8.01 -13.91 -2.37
CA PHE A 82 6.58 -14.07 -2.08
C PHE A 82 6.29 -15.52 -1.63
N PHE A 83 5.72 -15.86 -0.49
CA PHE A 83 5.17 -15.12 0.66
C PHE A 83 6.25 -14.83 1.70
N TRP A 84 6.43 -13.55 2.08
CA TRP A 84 7.56 -13.12 2.92
C TRP A 84 7.64 -13.86 4.26
N LEU A 85 6.48 -14.22 4.83
CA LEU A 85 6.40 -14.93 6.10
C LEU A 85 6.97 -16.36 6.02
N ILE A 86 6.81 -17.05 4.89
CA ILE A 86 7.35 -18.42 4.69
C ILE A 86 8.82 -18.36 4.25
N SER A 87 9.18 -17.40 3.39
CA SER A 87 10.55 -17.32 2.84
C SER A 87 11.56 -16.66 3.77
N LYS A 88 11.12 -15.72 4.63
CA LYS A 88 12.00 -14.91 5.49
C LYS A 88 11.55 -14.87 6.96
N GLY A 89 10.48 -15.58 7.35
CA GLY A 89 9.98 -15.63 8.72
C GLY A 89 9.39 -14.28 9.19
N LEU A 90 9.65 -13.90 10.44
CA LEU A 90 9.28 -12.59 11.03
C LEU A 90 10.11 -11.41 10.47
N ALA A 91 10.88 -11.63 9.41
CA ALA A 91 11.59 -10.56 8.71
C ALA A 91 10.61 -9.53 8.13
N PRO A 92 11.06 -8.27 7.99
CA PRO A 92 10.20 -7.19 7.56
C PRO A 92 9.63 -7.39 6.15
N VAL A 93 8.47 -6.79 5.91
CA VAL A 93 7.83 -6.72 4.60
C VAL A 93 8.79 -6.08 3.59
N SER A 94 8.81 -6.60 2.37
CA SER A 94 9.57 -6.03 1.24
C SER A 94 9.26 -4.54 1.10
N GLY A 95 10.26 -3.67 1.29
CA GLY A 95 10.11 -2.22 1.29
C GLY A 95 10.40 -1.53 2.63
N ALA A 96 10.61 -2.29 3.71
CA ALA A 96 11.09 -1.73 4.97
C ALA A 96 12.56 -1.30 4.89
N PRO A 97 12.98 -0.27 5.67
CA PRO A 97 14.37 0.18 5.70
C PRO A 97 15.32 -0.92 6.18
N ALA A 98 16.43 -1.15 5.48
CA ALA A 98 17.39 -2.19 5.82
C ALA A 98 18.20 -1.88 7.11
N GLY A 99 18.55 -2.91 7.89
CA GLY A 99 19.49 -2.81 9.01
C GLY A 99 18.88 -2.52 10.39
N LEU A 100 17.60 -2.85 10.59
CA LEU A 100 16.94 -2.79 11.90
C LEU A 100 16.73 -4.19 12.51
N THR A 101 16.66 -4.27 13.84
CA THR A 101 16.23 -5.48 14.55
C THR A 101 14.72 -5.70 14.39
N ILE A 102 14.26 -6.94 14.66
CA ILE A 102 12.83 -7.32 14.58
C ILE A 102 11.96 -6.38 15.42
N THR A 103 12.42 -6.03 16.62
CA THR A 103 11.73 -5.10 17.52
C THR A 103 11.58 -3.71 16.89
N GLY A 104 12.59 -3.24 16.15
CA GLY A 104 12.55 -1.92 15.50
C GLY A 104 11.47 -1.84 14.43
N TYR A 105 11.29 -2.91 13.65
CA TYR A 105 10.22 -2.99 12.66
C TYR A 105 8.83 -3.06 13.28
N ILE A 106 8.67 -3.79 14.40
CA ILE A 106 7.39 -3.87 15.11
C ILE A 106 7.00 -2.49 15.65
N ILE A 107 7.95 -1.77 16.26
CA ILE A 107 7.71 -0.41 16.76
C ILE A 107 7.30 0.52 15.61
N LEU A 108 8.03 0.48 14.48
CA LEU A 108 7.69 1.31 13.32
C LEU A 108 6.30 0.99 12.77
N ALA A 109 5.94 -0.30 12.68
CA ALA A 109 4.64 -0.73 12.20
C ALA A 109 3.50 -0.32 13.14
N LEU A 110 3.70 -0.43 14.46
CA LEU A 110 2.70 -0.02 15.46
C LEU A 110 2.53 1.50 15.48
N VAL A 111 3.62 2.25 15.62
CA VAL A 111 3.57 3.71 15.68
C VAL A 111 3.05 4.30 14.36
N GLY A 112 3.57 3.83 13.22
CA GLY A 112 3.12 4.25 11.91
C GLY A 112 1.67 3.86 11.62
N GLY A 113 1.28 2.62 11.94
CA GLY A 113 -0.08 2.14 11.76
C GLY A 113 -1.10 2.91 12.58
N ILE A 114 -0.81 3.17 13.86
CA ILE A 114 -1.66 3.97 14.75
C ILE A 114 -1.76 5.41 14.23
N ALA A 115 -0.64 6.02 13.84
CA ALA A 115 -0.63 7.39 13.31
C ALA A 115 -1.47 7.52 12.03
N VAL A 116 -1.30 6.60 11.08
CA VAL A 116 -2.10 6.59 9.84
C VAL A 116 -3.58 6.34 10.13
N GLY A 117 -3.89 5.45 11.09
CA GLY A 117 -5.26 5.22 11.55
C GLY A 117 -5.90 6.49 12.13
N LEU A 118 -5.19 7.18 13.02
CA LEU A 118 -5.66 8.42 13.65
C LEU A 118 -5.87 9.54 12.60
N ILE A 119 -4.91 9.73 11.71
CA ILE A 119 -5.02 10.69 10.60
C ILE A 119 -6.22 10.34 9.71
N GLY A 120 -6.41 9.05 9.38
CA GLY A 120 -7.55 8.59 8.57
C GLY A 120 -8.90 8.87 9.22
N VAL A 121 -9.00 8.78 10.55
CA VAL A 121 -10.23 9.13 11.29
C VAL A 121 -10.46 10.65 11.27
N LEU A 122 -9.44 11.46 11.54
CA LEU A 122 -9.54 12.93 11.50
C LEU A 122 -9.92 13.45 10.11
N LEU A 123 -9.43 12.80 9.06
CA LEU A 123 -9.70 13.15 7.67
C LEU A 123 -11.08 12.67 7.19
N GLY A 124 -11.70 11.72 7.90
CA GLY A 124 -12.97 11.12 7.52
C GLY A 124 -12.89 10.15 6.33
N GLY A 125 -11.74 9.53 6.06
CA GLY A 125 -11.59 8.57 4.96
C GLY A 125 -10.22 7.90 4.88
N CYS A 126 -10.13 6.85 4.05
CA CYS A 126 -8.86 6.18 3.75
C CYS A 126 -8.16 6.81 2.53
N PRO A 127 -6.85 6.56 2.31
CA PRO A 127 -6.10 7.16 1.20
C PRO A 127 -6.76 6.96 -0.17
N LEU A 128 -7.28 5.75 -0.43
CA LEU A 128 -7.98 5.45 -1.69
C LEU A 128 -9.28 6.26 -1.85
N ARG A 129 -10.07 6.42 -0.78
CA ARG A 129 -11.30 7.21 -0.82
C ARG A 129 -11.01 8.69 -1.09
N GLN A 130 -9.90 9.23 -0.58
CA GLN A 130 -9.51 10.61 -0.83
C GLN A 130 -9.08 10.84 -2.29
N LEU A 131 -8.39 9.87 -2.91
CA LEU A 131 -8.09 9.91 -4.35
C LEU A 131 -9.37 9.89 -5.19
N VAL A 132 -10.32 9.04 -4.84
CA VAL A 132 -11.63 8.95 -5.51
C VAL A 132 -12.43 10.26 -5.34
N MET A 133 -12.54 10.78 -4.12
CA MET A 133 -13.27 12.03 -3.84
C MET A 133 -12.62 13.25 -4.51
N THR A 134 -11.31 13.22 -4.71
CA THR A 134 -10.60 14.23 -5.50
C THR A 134 -11.09 14.20 -6.95
N ALA A 135 -11.24 13.01 -7.54
CA ALA A 135 -11.80 12.85 -8.89
C ALA A 135 -13.31 13.16 -8.97
N GLU A 136 -14.06 13.04 -7.87
CA GLU A 136 -15.45 13.49 -7.74
C GLU A 136 -15.57 15.03 -7.62
N GLY A 137 -14.46 15.77 -7.49
CA GLY A 137 -14.44 17.24 -7.44
C GLY A 137 -14.34 17.84 -6.04
N ASN A 138 -13.99 17.06 -5.01
CA ASN A 138 -13.85 17.58 -3.65
C ASN A 138 -12.49 18.26 -3.42
N VAL A 139 -12.51 19.58 -3.25
CA VAL A 139 -11.30 20.40 -3.02
C VAL A 139 -10.56 20.05 -1.72
N LYS A 140 -11.27 19.64 -0.65
CA LYS A 140 -10.62 19.26 0.61
C LYS A 140 -9.78 18.00 0.44
N SER A 141 -10.32 17.03 -0.29
CA SER A 141 -9.62 15.78 -0.63
C SER A 141 -8.44 16.07 -1.56
N PHE A 142 -8.57 17.01 -2.49
CA PHE A 142 -7.49 17.43 -3.36
C PHE A 142 -6.29 18.00 -2.59
N CYS A 143 -6.53 18.90 -1.63
CA CYS A 143 -5.46 19.43 -0.76
C CYS A 143 -4.75 18.32 0.02
N PHE A 144 -5.49 17.31 0.49
CA PHE A 144 -4.90 16.15 1.15
C PHE A 144 -4.01 15.32 0.21
N VAL A 145 -4.45 15.07 -1.02
CA VAL A 145 -3.66 14.29 -1.99
C VAL A 145 -2.35 15.01 -2.33
N ILE A 146 -2.39 16.34 -2.54
CA ILE A 146 -1.17 17.13 -2.73
C ILE A 146 -0.26 17.02 -1.51
N GLY A 147 -0.81 17.19 -0.30
CA GLY A 147 -0.06 17.07 0.95
C GLY A 147 0.58 15.69 1.11
N MET A 148 -0.12 14.62 0.72
CA MET A 148 0.39 13.25 0.71
C MET A 148 1.55 13.08 -0.28
N CYS A 149 1.45 13.63 -1.50
CA CYS A 149 2.52 13.59 -2.49
C CYS A 149 3.78 14.32 -2.00
N ILE A 150 3.63 15.54 -1.48
CA ILE A 150 4.74 16.32 -0.91
C ILE A 150 5.32 15.59 0.31
N GLY A 151 4.46 15.10 1.20
CA GLY A 151 4.84 14.36 2.39
C GLY A 151 5.63 13.09 2.06
N SER A 152 5.27 12.36 1.00
CA SER A 152 6.01 11.19 0.54
C SER A 152 7.44 11.55 0.14
N VAL A 153 7.65 12.65 -0.59
CA VAL A 153 8.98 13.08 -1.02
C VAL A 153 9.82 13.51 0.19
N VAL A 154 9.24 14.32 1.09
CA VAL A 154 9.92 14.76 2.33
C VAL A 154 10.27 13.56 3.21
N PHE A 155 9.36 12.59 3.34
CA PHE A 155 9.58 11.38 4.12
C PHE A 155 10.75 10.56 3.58
N THR A 156 10.79 10.33 2.26
CA THR A 156 11.87 9.55 1.64
C THR A 156 13.22 10.25 1.78
N LEU A 157 13.29 11.57 1.59
CA LEU A 157 14.55 12.30 1.59
C LEU A 157 15.14 12.53 2.99
N TRP A 158 14.29 12.80 4.00
CA TRP A 158 14.76 13.25 5.33
C TRP A 158 14.36 12.30 6.44
N VAL A 159 13.07 11.97 6.53
CA VAL A 159 12.51 11.26 7.70
C VAL A 159 12.95 9.80 7.73
N SER A 160 13.05 9.13 6.58
CA SER A 160 13.45 7.73 6.52
C SER A 160 14.87 7.51 7.06
N GLY A 161 15.82 8.37 6.69
CA GLY A 161 17.20 8.33 7.18
C GLY A 161 17.32 8.69 8.66
N LEU A 162 16.61 9.73 9.10
CA LEU A 162 16.57 10.13 10.52
C LEU A 162 15.95 9.05 11.40
N ALA A 163 14.83 8.45 10.98
CA ALA A 163 14.16 7.40 11.73
C ALA A 163 15.06 6.17 11.92
N VAL A 164 15.79 5.76 10.87
CA VAL A 164 16.74 4.65 10.94
C VAL A 164 17.92 4.99 11.86
N SER A 165 18.47 6.21 11.78
CA SER A 165 19.56 6.65 12.67
C SER A 165 19.13 6.71 14.14
N ILE A 166 17.93 7.20 14.43
CA ILE A 166 17.38 7.22 15.79
C ILE A 166 17.20 5.80 16.31
N LEU A 167 16.62 4.90 15.52
CA LEU A 167 16.41 3.51 15.94
C LEU A 167 17.73 2.76 16.14
N LYS A 168 18.77 3.06 15.33
CA LYS A 168 20.12 2.56 15.55
C LYS A 168 20.74 3.10 16.85
N SER A 169 20.55 4.39 17.15
CA SER A 169 21.04 5.00 18.40
C SER A 169 20.38 4.45 19.66
N LEU A 170 19.15 3.97 19.55
CA LEU A 170 18.40 3.31 20.63
C LEU A 170 18.80 1.84 20.84
N GLY A 171 19.88 1.37 20.22
CA GLY A 171 20.37 0.00 20.35
C GLY A 171 19.56 -1.03 19.54
N MET A 172 18.73 -0.57 18.60
CA MET A 172 17.90 -1.42 17.74
C MET A 172 18.47 -1.56 16.32
N GLY A 173 19.75 -1.23 16.15
CA GLY A 173 20.49 -1.54 14.93
C GLY A 173 20.80 -3.03 14.86
N ALA A 174 20.62 -3.63 13.69
CA ALA A 174 21.15 -4.96 13.40
C ALA A 174 22.65 -4.87 13.11
#